data_AF-A0A2V6H4U8-F1
#
_entry.id   AF-A0A2V6H4U8-F1
#
_cell.length_a   1.000
_cell.length_b   1.000
_cell.length_c   1.000
_cell.angle_alpha   90.00
_cell.angle_beta   90.00
_cell.angle_gamma   90.00
#
_symmetry.space_group_name_H-M   'P 1'
#
loop_
_entity.id
_entity.type
_entity.pdbx_description
1 polymer ?
#
loop_
_entity_poly.entity_id
_entity_poly.type
_entity_poly.pdbx_seq_one_letter_code
_entity_poly.pdbx_strand_id
1 'polypeptide(L)'
;MSSGSIIELALGAAGTHSTLAISSPGTLTFATNQDFKFIGSPMVGIYTGLITGVPDPGTALNSWVIDNSGYVGTFSWDSTNGGEIDLTLTKVPEPGTWGAAALAFGVVGYSQRRRFSRLLKRA
;
A
#
# COMPACT_ATOMS: atom_id res chain seq x y z
N MET A 1 2.24 20.22 8.61
CA MET A 1 3.34 19.44 8.02
C MET A 1 3.90 20.22 6.84
N SER A 2 5.22 20.36 6.77
CA SER A 2 5.86 21.23 5.77
C SER A 2 5.78 20.59 4.38
N SER A 3 5.43 21.39 3.38
CA SER A 3 5.38 20.95 1.98
C SER A 3 6.75 20.44 1.49
N GLY A 4 6.76 19.30 0.80
CA GLY A 4 7.97 18.68 0.24
C GLY A 4 8.89 18.06 1.29
N SER A 5 8.37 17.76 2.48
CA SER A 5 9.16 17.08 3.52
C SER A 5 9.00 15.56 3.42
N ILE A 6 10.08 14.85 3.78
CA ILE A 6 10.09 13.39 3.87
C ILE A 6 9.90 13.01 5.33
N ILE A 7 8.97 12.10 5.58
CA ILE A 7 8.72 11.53 6.91
C ILE A 7 9.20 10.10 6.92
N GLU A 8 10.15 9.80 7.80
CA GLU A 8 10.69 8.46 7.95
C GLU A 8 10.05 7.75 9.15
N LEU A 9 9.50 6.55 8.93
CA LEU A 9 8.84 5.73 9.97
C LEU A 9 9.37 4.29 9.90
N ALA A 10 9.51 3.65 11.05
CA ALA A 10 9.90 2.25 11.12
C ALA A 10 8.69 1.34 10.97
N LEU A 11 8.76 0.38 10.04
CA LEU A 11 7.76 -0.66 9.85
C LEU A 11 8.36 -2.05 10.10
N GLY A 12 7.59 -2.92 10.74
CA GLY A 12 7.95 -4.28 11.09
C GLY A 12 6.87 -5.29 10.73
N ALA A 13 7.09 -6.52 11.18
CA ALA A 13 6.19 -7.64 10.97
C ALA A 13 4.88 -7.48 11.76
N ALA A 14 3.81 -8.11 11.26
CA ALA A 14 2.52 -8.21 11.93
C ALA A 14 1.93 -6.86 12.40
N GLY A 15 2.09 -5.80 11.59
CA GLY A 15 1.55 -4.47 11.93
C GLY A 15 2.35 -3.71 12.98
N THR A 16 3.56 -4.15 13.35
CA THR A 16 4.42 -3.39 14.28
C THR A 16 4.99 -2.15 13.58
N HIS A 17 4.93 -0.97 14.19
CA HIS A 17 5.50 0.26 13.62
C HIS A 17 5.91 1.28 14.70
N SER A 18 6.69 2.28 14.29
CA SER A 18 6.81 3.54 15.05
C SER A 18 5.61 4.44 14.77
N THR A 19 5.23 5.27 15.74
CA THR A 19 4.14 6.22 15.60
C THR A 19 4.65 7.65 15.69
N LEU A 20 4.24 8.50 14.74
CA LEU A 20 4.37 9.95 14.84
C LEU A 20 3.18 10.50 15.64
N ALA A 21 3.38 10.69 16.94
CA ALA A 21 2.35 11.27 17.81
C ALA A 21 2.44 12.80 17.79
N ILE A 22 1.35 13.47 17.40
CA ILE A 22 1.22 14.93 17.45
C ILE A 22 0.38 15.29 18.68
N SER A 23 1.05 15.73 19.75
CA SER A 23 0.42 15.96 21.07
C SER A 23 -0.30 17.31 21.21
N SER A 24 0.00 18.28 20.35
CA SER A 24 -0.68 19.58 20.32
C SER A 24 -0.86 20.03 18.87
N PRO A 25 -1.91 19.55 18.18
CA PRO A 25 -2.05 19.79 16.75
C PRO A 25 -2.29 21.26 16.41
N GLY A 26 -2.77 22.09 17.34
CA GLY A 26 -3.06 23.50 17.08
C GLY A 26 -3.84 23.67 15.77
N THR A 27 -3.35 24.53 14.86
CA THR A 27 -3.76 24.53 13.45
C THR A 27 -2.79 23.68 12.64
N LEU A 28 -3.06 22.37 12.53
CA LEU A 28 -2.28 21.47 11.70
C LEU A 28 -2.82 21.51 10.26
N THR A 29 -2.01 21.92 9.31
CA THR A 29 -2.32 21.79 7.88
C THR A 29 -1.47 20.70 7.26
N PHE A 30 -2.09 19.85 6.45
CA PHE A 30 -1.43 18.78 5.73
C PHE A 30 -1.05 19.26 4.33
N ALA A 31 0.23 19.12 3.99
CA ALA A 31 0.68 19.34 2.63
C ALA A 31 0.28 18.15 1.74
N THR A 32 -0.06 18.42 0.50
CA THR A 32 -0.41 17.39 -0.49
C THR A 32 0.83 16.69 -1.05
N ASN A 33 1.97 17.35 -1.10
CA ASN A 33 3.25 16.81 -1.56
C ASN A 33 4.09 16.30 -0.38
N GLN A 34 3.60 15.25 0.28
CA GLN A 34 4.35 14.56 1.33
C GLN A 34 4.84 13.21 0.87
N ASP A 35 6.11 12.96 1.20
CA ASP A 35 6.76 11.70 0.93
C ASP A 35 6.98 10.95 2.25
N PHE A 36 6.70 9.65 2.22
CA PHE A 36 6.89 8.74 3.33
C PHE A 36 7.95 7.72 2.96
N LYS A 37 8.94 7.59 3.84
CA LYS A 37 9.97 6.58 3.72
C LYS A 37 9.89 5.63 4.90
N PHE A 38 9.93 4.35 4.62
CA PHE A 38 9.86 3.31 5.62
C PHE A 38 11.19 2.60 5.77
N ILE A 39 11.62 2.41 7.01
CA ILE A 39 12.79 1.63 7.37
C ILE A 39 12.38 0.32 8.07
N GLY A 40 13.27 -0.65 8.08
CA GLY A 40 13.04 -1.95 8.72
C GLY A 40 12.65 -3.05 7.72
N SER A 41 11.74 -3.93 8.13
CA SER A 41 11.29 -5.08 7.34
C SER A 41 9.76 -5.07 7.25
N PRO A 42 9.19 -4.15 6.44
CA PRO A 42 7.74 -4.02 6.29
C PRO A 42 7.13 -5.29 5.69
N MET A 43 6.02 -5.71 6.27
CA MET A 43 5.15 -6.76 5.77
C MET A 43 3.91 -6.13 5.13
N VAL A 44 3.38 -6.77 4.08
CA VAL A 44 2.10 -6.37 3.49
C VAL A 44 1.00 -6.50 4.53
N GLY A 45 0.13 -5.50 4.63
CA GLY A 45 -0.92 -5.47 5.64
C GLY A 45 -1.36 -4.05 6.00
N ILE A 46 -2.08 -3.95 7.11
CA ILE A 46 -2.56 -2.68 7.66
C ILE A 46 -1.71 -2.33 8.87
N TYR A 47 -1.25 -1.08 8.92
CA TYR A 47 -0.55 -0.46 10.02
C TYR A 47 -1.45 0.65 10.58
N THR A 48 -1.96 0.47 11.79
CA THR A 48 -2.96 1.37 12.39
C THR A 48 -2.32 2.36 13.35
N GLY A 49 -2.64 3.64 13.27
CA GLY A 49 -2.08 4.65 14.17
C GLY A 49 -0.61 4.96 13.88
N LEU A 50 -0.24 5.05 12.59
CA LEU A 50 1.08 5.50 12.15
C LEU A 50 1.32 6.97 12.50
N ILE A 51 0.27 7.78 12.39
CA ILE A 51 0.26 9.17 12.84
C ILE A 51 -0.97 9.34 13.72
N THR A 52 -0.82 9.88 14.93
CA THR A 52 -1.92 10.03 15.88
C THR A 52 -2.02 11.45 16.41
N GLY A 53 -3.23 11.83 16.87
CA GLY A 53 -3.50 13.16 17.42
C GLY A 53 -3.61 14.23 16.34
N VAL A 54 -4.14 13.87 15.17
CA VAL A 54 -4.21 14.76 14.01
C VAL A 54 -5.64 14.93 13.49
N PRO A 55 -6.00 16.13 13.00
CA PRO A 55 -7.29 16.34 12.36
C PRO A 55 -7.38 15.59 11.03
N ASP A 56 -8.59 15.48 10.48
CA ASP A 56 -8.82 14.88 9.16
C ASP A 56 -7.98 15.60 8.07
N PRO A 57 -7.05 14.91 7.40
CA PRO A 57 -6.24 15.50 6.33
C PRO A 57 -7.01 15.69 5.01
N GLY A 58 -8.21 15.11 4.90
CA GLY A 58 -9.05 15.19 3.72
C GLY A 58 -8.35 14.68 2.46
N THR A 59 -8.43 15.46 1.38
CA THR A 59 -7.89 15.07 0.07
C THR A 59 -6.36 15.02 0.01
N ALA A 60 -5.66 15.56 1.02
CA ALA A 60 -4.19 15.51 1.06
C ALA A 60 -3.65 14.08 1.07
N LEU A 61 -4.36 13.14 1.71
CA LEU A 61 -3.99 11.72 1.77
C LEU A 61 -3.78 11.08 0.40
N ASN A 62 -4.55 11.52 -0.60
CA ASN A 62 -4.54 10.93 -1.94
C ASN A 62 -3.28 11.30 -2.75
N SER A 63 -2.53 12.30 -2.30
CA SER A 63 -1.34 12.81 -2.99
C SER A 63 -0.04 12.40 -2.31
N TRP A 64 -0.11 11.75 -1.15
CA TRP A 64 1.07 11.31 -0.43
C TRP A 64 1.73 10.12 -1.12
N VAL A 65 3.05 10.15 -1.19
CA VAL A 65 3.85 9.17 -1.90
C VAL A 65 4.64 8.32 -0.92
N ILE A 66 4.79 7.04 -1.24
CA ILE A 66 5.66 6.13 -0.50
C ILE A 66 6.94 5.95 -1.32
N ASP A 67 8.07 6.45 -0.80
CA ASP A 67 9.39 6.37 -1.41
C ASP A 67 10.13 5.09 -0.99
N ASN A 68 9.46 3.95 -1.16
CA ASN A 68 10.03 2.63 -0.96
C ASN A 68 9.85 1.77 -2.20
N SER A 69 10.96 1.42 -2.84
CA SER A 69 10.95 0.52 -3.98
C SER A 69 10.27 -0.82 -3.64
N GLY A 70 9.38 -1.28 -4.51
CA GLY A 70 8.71 -2.58 -4.34
C GLY A 70 7.47 -2.56 -3.44
N TYR A 71 7.11 -1.41 -2.89
CA TYR A 71 5.89 -1.23 -2.11
C TYR A 71 5.03 -0.10 -2.67
N VAL A 72 3.73 -0.26 -2.54
CA VAL A 72 2.72 0.78 -2.79
C VAL A 72 1.71 0.69 -1.65
N GLY A 73 1.19 1.81 -1.21
CA GLY A 73 0.23 1.84 -0.11
C GLY A 73 -0.67 3.05 -0.17
N THR A 74 -1.72 2.98 0.63
CA THR A 74 -2.75 4.01 0.72
C THR A 74 -2.91 4.41 2.17
N PHE A 75 -2.94 5.71 2.41
CA PHE A 75 -3.24 6.26 3.73
C PHE A 75 -4.74 6.47 3.89
N SER A 76 -5.25 6.21 5.08
CA SER A 76 -6.65 6.48 5.45
C SER A 76 -6.70 7.13 6.82
N TRP A 77 -7.62 8.08 6.98
CA TRP A 77 -7.88 8.67 8.28
C TRP A 77 -8.97 7.89 9.01
N ASP A 78 -8.71 7.56 10.27
CA ASP A 78 -9.68 7.01 11.21
C ASP A 78 -9.98 8.04 12.29
N SER A 79 -11.27 8.33 12.49
CA SER A 79 -11.76 9.22 13.55
C SER A 79 -11.66 8.60 14.95
N THR A 80 -11.46 7.29 15.05
CA THR A 80 -11.37 6.56 16.32
C THR A 80 -10.17 7.05 17.13
N ASN A 81 -10.32 7.19 18.45
CA ASN A 81 -9.27 7.62 19.38
C ASN A 81 -8.67 9.03 19.17
N GLY A 82 -9.39 9.95 18.52
CA GLY A 82 -8.97 11.35 18.41
C GLY A 82 -8.22 11.70 17.12
N GLY A 83 -8.35 10.86 16.09
CA GLY A 83 -7.83 11.11 14.75
C GLY A 83 -6.48 10.44 14.55
N GLU A 84 -6.49 9.37 13.77
CA GLU A 84 -5.35 8.54 13.44
C GLU A 84 -5.23 8.38 11.92
N ILE A 85 -4.01 8.21 11.44
CA ILE A 85 -3.74 7.88 10.04
C ILE A 85 -3.15 6.48 9.99
N ASP A 86 -3.83 5.65 9.21
CA ASP A 86 -3.46 4.27 8.95
C ASP A 86 -2.83 4.14 7.57
N LEU A 87 -2.03 3.08 7.39
CA LEU A 87 -1.46 2.71 6.10
C LEU A 87 -1.85 1.29 5.75
N THR A 88 -2.42 1.12 4.58
CA THR A 88 -2.50 -0.20 3.93
C THR A 88 -1.34 -0.32 2.96
N LEU A 89 -0.42 -1.25 3.22
CA LEU A 89 0.77 -1.47 2.41
C LEU A 89 0.63 -2.75 1.59
N THR A 90 0.97 -2.67 0.30
CA THR A 90 0.97 -3.76 -0.67
C THR A 90 2.32 -3.88 -1.37
N LYS A 91 2.63 -5.06 -1.90
CA LYS A 91 3.87 -5.30 -2.64
C LYS A 91 3.62 -5.05 -4.12
N VAL A 92 4.54 -4.35 -4.79
CA VAL A 92 4.54 -4.23 -6.24
C VAL A 92 5.00 -5.57 -6.82
N PRO A 93 4.19 -6.23 -7.67
CA PRO A 93 4.61 -7.47 -8.31
C PRO A 93 5.84 -7.21 -9.19
N GLU A 94 6.84 -8.06 -9.06
CA GLU A 94 8.01 -8.01 -9.95
C GLU A 94 7.57 -8.25 -11.41
N PRO A 95 8.28 -7.70 -12.41
CA PRO A 95 7.94 -7.91 -13.82
C PRO A 95 7.82 -9.39 -14.21
N GLY A 96 8.62 -10.27 -13.60
CA GLY A 96 8.56 -11.71 -13.82
C GLY A 96 7.24 -12.36 -13.39
N THR A 97 6.56 -11.82 -12.37
CA THR A 97 5.24 -12.31 -11.94
C THR A 97 4.21 -12.18 -13.06
N TRP A 98 4.25 -11.08 -13.81
CA TRP A 98 3.40 -10.88 -14.97
C TRP A 98 3.74 -11.83 -16.11
N GLY A 99 5.03 -12.08 -16.35
CA GLY A 99 5.49 -13.06 -17.33
C GLY A 99 5.01 -14.48 -16.99
N ALA A 100 5.14 -14.89 -15.74
CA ALA A 100 4.66 -16.18 -15.26
C ALA A 100 3.14 -16.31 -15.38
N ALA A 101 2.38 -15.26 -15.03
CA ALA A 101 0.93 -15.23 -15.20
C ALA A 101 0.54 -15.39 -16.69
N ALA A 102 1.18 -14.64 -17.59
CA ALA A 102 0.91 -14.74 -19.03
C ALA A 102 1.19 -16.16 -19.57
N LEU A 103 2.30 -16.78 -19.14
CA LEU A 103 2.62 -18.16 -19.51
C LEU A 103 1.58 -19.15 -18.98
N ALA A 104 1.17 -19.01 -17.72
CA ALA A 104 0.15 -19.85 -17.13
C ALA A 104 -1.17 -19.78 -17.92
N PHE A 105 -1.62 -18.56 -18.30
CA PHE A 105 -2.78 -18.39 -19.16
C PHE A 105 -2.60 -19.04 -20.54
N GLY A 106 -1.42 -18.92 -21.15
CA GLY A 106 -1.09 -19.58 -22.41
C GLY A 106 -1.21 -21.11 -22.33
N VAL A 107 -0.68 -21.71 -21.26
CA VAL A 107 -0.76 -23.16 -21.02
C VAL A 107 -2.20 -23.61 -20.80
N VAL A 108 -2.96 -22.89 -19.97
CA VAL A 108 -4.38 -23.18 -19.71
C VAL A 108 -5.17 -23.10 -21.02
N GLY A 109 -5.02 -22.02 -21.78
CA GLY A 109 -5.69 -21.85 -23.08
C GLY A 109 -5.35 -22.96 -24.08
N TYR A 110 -4.06 -23.32 -24.22
CA TYR A 110 -3.63 -24.40 -25.10
C TYR A 110 -4.23 -25.76 -24.67
N SER A 111 -4.21 -26.05 -23.37
CA SER A 111 -4.73 -27.31 -22.83
C SER A 111 -6.24 -27.45 -23.03
N GLN A 112 -7.01 -26.36 -22.83
CA GLN A 112 -8.45 -26.33 -23.07
C GLN A 112 -8.77 -26.53 -24.55
N ARG A 113 -8.07 -25.80 -25.45
CA ARG A 113 -8.25 -25.96 -26.90
C ARG A 113 -8.03 -27.42 -27.33
N ARG A 114 -6.94 -28.04 -26.87
CA ARG A 114 -6.63 -29.44 -27.18
C ARG A 114 -7.70 -30.41 -26.69
N ARG A 115 -8.30 -30.15 -25.52
CA ARG A 115 -9.38 -30.97 -24.96
C ARG A 115 -10.66 -30.86 -25.79
N PHE A 116 -11.09 -29.64 -26.15
CA PHE A 116 -12.28 -29.44 -26.97
C PHE A 116 -12.14 -30.06 -28.37
N SER A 117 -11.00 -29.91 -29.02
CA SER A 117 -10.75 -30.54 -30.32
C SER A 117 -10.81 -32.08 -30.27
N ARG A 118 -10.50 -32.70 -29.14
CA ARG A 118 -10.65 -34.16 -28.96
C ARG A 118 -12.10 -34.58 -28.73
N LEU A 119 -12.89 -33.76 -28.04
CA LEU A 119 -14.31 -34.02 -27.82
C LEU A 119 -15.10 -33.88 -29.13
N LEU A 120 -14.84 -32.83 -29.91
CA LEU A 120 -15.48 -32.61 -31.22
C LEU A 120 -15.15 -33.69 -32.25
N LYS A 121 -13.99 -34.37 -32.15
CA LYS A 121 -13.63 -35.50 -33.03
C LYS A 121 -14.27 -36.83 -32.62
N ARG A 122 -14.94 -36.88 -31.47
CA ARG A 122 -15.58 -38.08 -30.90
C ARG A 122 -17.11 -38.03 -30.95
N ALA A 123 -17.69 -36.90 -31.34
CA ALA A 123 -19.12 -36.71 -31.62
C ALA A 123 -19.37 -36.88 -33.12
#